data_AF-A0A6M8BIV2-F1
#
_entry.id   AF-A0A6M8BIV2-F1
#
_cell.length_a   1.000
_cell.length_b   1.000
_cell.length_c   1.000
_cell.angle_alpha   90.00
_cell.angle_beta   90.00
_cell.angle_gamma   90.00
#
_symmetry.space_group_name_H-M   'P 1'
#
loop_
_entity.id
_entity.type
_entity.pdbx_description
1 polymer ?
#
loop_
_entity_poly.entity_id
_entity_poly.type
_entity_poly.pdbx_seq_one_letter_code
_entity_poly.pdbx_strand_id
1 'polypeptide(L)' 'MPIVPPVETPTLAPLRDRDLKALEDWFSVKNLDEIEADVLANLALLLPAPCWEDDPFGADATDALDFLAEYL' A
#
# COMPACT_ATOMS: atom_id res chain seq x y z
N MET A 1 27.41 26.32 -10.33
CA MET A 1 27.06 25.10 -9.57
C MET A 1 27.85 23.93 -10.12
N PRO A 2 28.48 23.08 -9.29
CA PRO A 2 29.09 21.86 -9.78
C PRO A 2 27.97 20.93 -10.27
N ILE A 3 28.15 20.37 -11.46
CA ILE A 3 27.23 19.40 -12.06
C ILE A 3 27.44 18.10 -11.27
N VAL A 4 26.48 17.76 -10.42
CA VAL A 4 26.43 16.44 -9.77
C VAL A 4 26.12 15.43 -10.88
N PRO A 5 26.96 14.40 -11.11
CA PRO A 5 26.65 13.38 -12.09
C PRO A 5 25.35 12.68 -11.69
N PRO A 6 24.49 12.29 -12.65
CA PRO A 6 23.26 11.59 -12.36
C PRO A 6 23.59 10.32 -11.56
N VAL A 7 22.95 10.15 -10.40
CA VAL A 7 23.02 8.91 -9.64
C VAL A 7 22.42 7.83 -10.54
N GLU A 8 23.27 6.97 -11.10
CA GLU A 8 22.83 5.79 -11.80
C GLU A 8 22.10 4.92 -10.78
N THR A 9 20.78 5.02 -10.77
CA THR A 9 19.94 4.09 -10.02
C THR A 9 20.13 2.74 -10.69
N PRO A 10 20.71 1.74 -9.99
CA PRO A 10 20.90 0.43 -10.59
C PRO A 10 19.51 -0.06 -11.02
N THR A 11 19.35 -0.31 -12.32
CA THR A 11 18.13 -0.90 -12.86
C THR A 11 17.88 -2.16 -12.04
N LEU A 12 16.74 -2.22 -11.35
CA LEU A 12 16.36 -3.38 -10.55
C LEU A 12 16.52 -4.61 -11.44
N ALA A 13 17.46 -5.49 -11.06
CA ALA A 13 17.71 -6.70 -11.83
C ALA A 13 16.40 -7.50 -11.92
N PRO A 14 16.09 -8.11 -13.07
CA PRO A 14 14.86 -8.90 -13.20
C PRO A 14 14.85 -9.99 -12.13
N LEU A 15 13.65 -10.24 -11.57
CA LEU A 15 13.46 -11.26 -10.55
C LEU A 15 13.92 -12.62 -11.09
N ARG A 16 14.72 -13.33 -10.29
CA ARG A 16 15.17 -14.68 -10.61
C ARG A 16 14.19 -15.70 -10.04
N ASP A 17 14.27 -16.94 -10.49
CA ASP A 17 13.42 -18.05 -10.03
C ASP A 17 13.38 -18.19 -8.50
N ARG A 18 14.53 -17.96 -7.84
CA ARG A 18 14.63 -17.94 -6.37
C ARG A 18 13.76 -16.83 -5.75
N ASP A 19 13.77 -15.66 -6.36
CA ASP A 19 13.06 -14.49 -5.84
C ASP A 19 11.55 -14.68 -6.05
N LEU A 20 11.14 -15.28 -7.17
CA LEU A 20 9.75 -15.68 -7.43
C LEU A 20 9.27 -16.75 -6.43
N LYS A 21 10.10 -17.75 -6.11
CA LYS A 21 9.77 -18.78 -5.13
C LYS A 21 9.56 -18.22 -3.73
N ALA A 22 10.42 -17.28 -3.33
CA ALA A 22 10.29 -16.60 -2.04
C ALA A 22 9.00 -15.75 -1.98
N LEU A 23 8.64 -15.07 -3.08
CA LEU A 23 7.38 -14.35 -3.17
C LEU A 23 6.18 -15.30 -3.09
N GLU A 24 6.22 -16.41 -3.82
CA GLU A 24 5.17 -17.43 -3.77
C GLU A 24 4.96 -17.95 -2.33
N ASP A 25 6.04 -18.24 -1.60
CA ASP A 25 5.96 -18.68 -0.22
C ASP A 25 5.42 -17.58 0.72
N TRP A 26 5.77 -16.31 0.48
CA TRP A 26 5.24 -15.17 1.24
C TRP A 26 3.75 -14.94 1.01
N PHE A 27 3.29 -15.15 -0.23
CA PHE A 27 1.89 -14.99 -0.61
C PHE A 27 1.08 -16.29 -0.53
N SER A 28 1.69 -17.41 -0.12
CA SER A 28 1.05 -18.70 0.17
C SER A 28 0.24 -18.67 1.49
N VAL A 29 -0.32 -17.52 1.86
CA VAL A 29 -1.09 -17.34 3.09
C VAL A 29 -2.37 -18.19 2.99
N LYS A 30 -2.43 -19.29 3.74
CA LYS A 30 -3.55 -20.25 3.71
C LYS A 30 -4.74 -19.82 4.56
N ASN A 31 -4.57 -18.80 5.39
CA ASN A 31 -5.54 -18.34 6.37
C ASN A 31 -6.19 -17.00 5.98
N LEU A 32 -6.24 -16.69 4.68
CA LEU A 32 -6.90 -15.47 4.20
C LEU A 32 -8.36 -15.40 4.67
N ASP A 33 -9.08 -16.52 4.62
CA ASP A 33 -10.49 -16.58 5.08
C ASP A 33 -10.63 -16.29 6.58
N GLU A 34 -9.66 -16.76 7.40
CA GLU A 34 -9.65 -16.50 8.85
C GLU A 34 -9.33 -15.04 9.15
N ILE A 35 -8.38 -14.46 8.41
CA ILE A 35 -8.03 -13.04 8.51
C ILE A 35 -9.22 -12.17 8.09
N GLU A 36 -9.88 -12.52 6.99
CA GLU A 36 -11.09 -11.82 6.52
C GLU A 36 -12.19 -11.85 7.58
N ALA A 37 -12.47 -13.04 8.15
CA ALA A 37 -13.48 -13.18 9.19
C ALA A 37 -13.16 -12.35 10.44
N ASP A 38 -11.89 -12.31 10.87
CA ASP A 38 -11.44 -11.50 12.01
C ASP A 38 -11.56 -10.00 11.72
N VAL A 39 -11.13 -9.55 10.54
CA VAL A 39 -11.29 -8.15 10.12
C VAL A 39 -12.76 -7.76 10.14
N LEU A 40 -13.63 -8.55 9.50
CA LEU A 40 -15.07 -8.27 9.45
C LEU A 40 -15.70 -8.21 10.85
N ALA A 41 -15.30 -9.12 11.75
CA ALA A 41 -15.78 -9.12 13.13
C ALA A 41 -15.40 -7.83 13.86
N ASN A 42 -14.17 -7.35 13.69
CA ASN A 42 -13.71 -6.10 14.29
C ASN A 42 -14.38 -4.88 13.68
N LEU A 43 -14.58 -4.84 12.35
CA LEU A 43 -15.27 -3.74 11.68
C LEU A 43 -16.73 -3.62 12.12
N ALA A 44 -17.40 -4.75 12.40
CA ALA A 44 -18.78 -4.76 12.90
C ALA A 44 -18.92 -4.13 14.29
N LEU A 45 -17.82 -3.99 15.05
CA LEU A 45 -17.81 -3.34 16.37
C LEU A 45 -17.63 -1.82 16.28
N LEU A 46 -17.28 -1.27 15.11
CA LEU A 46 -17.10 0.17 14.94
C LEU A 46 -18.47 0.86 14.77
N LEU A 47 -18.84 1.67 15.77
CA LEU A 47 -20.05 2.49 15.74
C LEU A 47 -19.72 3.97 16.00
N PRO A 48 -20.12 4.90 15.10
CA PRO A 48 -20.85 4.65 13.85
C PRO A 48 -19.98 3.88 12.83
N ALA A 49 -20.63 3.21 11.88
CA ALA A 49 -19.92 2.53 10.81
C ALA A 49 -19.01 3.54 10.07
N PRO A 50 -17.75 3.20 9.77
CA PRO A 50 -16.89 4.07 8.98
C PRO A 50 -17.48 4.35 7.59
N CYS A 51 -17.07 5.45 6.98
CA CYS A 51 -17.52 5.85 5.66
C CYS A 51 -16.84 5.05 4.53
N TRP A 52 -17.05 3.73 4.51
CA TRP A 52 -16.40 2.80 3.57
C TRP A 52 -16.67 3.10 2.09
N GLU A 53 -17.81 3.72 1.78
CA GLU A 53 -18.20 4.03 0.41
C GLU A 53 -17.75 5.42 -0.05
N ASP A 54 -17.16 6.22 0.85
CA ASP A 54 -16.56 7.49 0.45
C ASP A 54 -15.25 7.20 -0.26
N ASP A 55 -15.09 7.72 -1.48
CA ASP A 55 -13.86 7.61 -2.24
C ASP A 55 -12.75 8.42 -1.54
N PRO A 56 -11.72 7.78 -0.95
CA PRO A 56 -10.64 8.50 -0.29
C PRO A 56 -9.75 9.27 -1.28
N PHE A 57 -9.95 9.06 -2.59
CA PHE A 57 -9.28 9.74 -3.70
C PHE A 57 -10.26 10.51 -4.60
N GLY A 58 -11.49 10.73 -4.14
CA GLY A 58 -12.49 11.55 -4.84
C GLY A 58 -11.99 13.00 -5.00
N ALA A 59 -12.72 13.85 -5.73
CA ALA A 59 -12.28 15.22 -6.04
C ALA A 59 -11.88 16.07 -4.81
N ASP A 60 -12.34 15.70 -3.61
CA ASP A 60 -12.04 16.36 -2.34
C ASP A 60 -10.74 15.84 -1.68
N ALA A 61 -10.18 14.73 -2.16
CA ALA A 61 -8.93 14.16 -1.68
C ALA A 61 -7.68 14.91 -2.16
N THR A 62 -7.81 15.66 -3.26
CA THR A 62 -6.80 16.63 -3.70
C THR A 62 -6.51 17.65 -2.58
N ASP A 63 -7.55 18.12 -1.88
CA ASP A 63 -7.40 19.03 -0.74
C ASP A 63 -6.79 18.34 0.49
N ALA A 64 -7.04 17.04 0.70
CA ALA A 64 -6.46 16.27 1.78
C ALA A 64 -4.96 15.96 1.57
N LEU A 65 -4.54 15.79 0.31
CA LEU A 65 -3.15 15.56 -0.07
C LEU A 65 -2.34 16.86 -0.18
N ASP A 66 -2.98 18.00 -0.41
CA ASP A 66 -2.35 19.33 -0.36
C ASP A 66 -1.72 19.61 1.01
N PHE A 67 -2.32 19.12 2.11
CA PHE A 67 -1.72 19.22 3.45
C PHE A 67 -0.36 18.51 3.56
N LEU A 68 -0.19 17.37 2.87
CA LEU A 68 1.07 16.62 2.88
C LEU A 68 2.13 17.24 1.95
N ALA A 69 1.69 17.94 0.90
CA ALA A 69 2.56 18.68 0.00
C ALA A 69 3.22 19.89 0.67
N GLU A 70 2.62 20.46 1.74
CA GLU A 70 3.21 21.56 2.49
C GLU A 70 4.38 21.13 3.41
N TYR A 71 4.56 19.82 3.63
CA TYR A 71 5.60 19.23 4.49
C TYR A 71 6.71 18.48 3.73
N LEU A 72 6.68 18.47 2.39
CA LEU A 72 7.69 17.86 1.50
C LEU A 72 8.40 18.94 0.65
#